data_AF-F5CHX6-F1
#
_entry.id   AF-F5CHX6-F1
#
_cell.length_a   1.000
_cell.length_b   1.000
_cell.length_c   1.000
_cell.angle_alpha   90.00
_cell.angle_beta   90.00
_cell.angle_gamma   90.00
#
_symmetry.space_group_name_H-M   'P 1'
#
loop_
_entity.id
_entity.type
_entity.pdbx_description
1 polymer ?
#
loop_
_entity_poly.entity_id
_entity_poly.type
_entity_poly.pdbx_seq_one_letter_code
_entity_poly.pdbx_strand_id
1 'polypeptide(L)'
;TDAKDVVYVRIDRTRKLPVTVLLRALGFGSDQEITELLGDNEYLSNTLEKDNTDSTEKALLEIYERLRPGEPPTVENAKSLLVSRFFDPKRYDLANVGRYKINKKLHIKNRLFNQRLAETLVDPETGEILAAEGTILDRRTLDRILPYLEKNIGFKTAKPMGGVVEGDVELQSIKIYAPESEGERVINVIGNANIT
;
A
#
# COMPACT_ATOMS: atom_id res chain seq x y z
N THR A 1 9.13 6.60 -17.29
CA THR A 1 10.03 6.25 -16.19
C THR A 1 11.02 7.39 -16.06
N ASP A 2 11.16 7.97 -14.86
CA ASP A 2 12.24 8.94 -14.61
C ASP A 2 13.58 8.20 -14.72
N ALA A 3 14.68 8.87 -15.00
CA ALA A 3 15.97 8.24 -15.36
C ALA A 3 16.66 7.46 -14.20
N LYS A 4 15.98 7.27 -13.06
CA LYS A 4 16.50 6.64 -11.84
C LYS A 4 15.50 5.72 -11.12
N ASP A 5 14.42 5.28 -11.79
CA ASP A 5 13.45 4.34 -11.19
C ASP A 5 12.87 4.80 -9.84
N VAL A 6 12.70 6.12 -9.69
CA VAL A 6 12.09 6.75 -8.51
C VAL A 6 10.59 6.90 -8.70
N VAL A 7 9.81 6.57 -7.67
CA VAL A 7 8.35 6.66 -7.68
C VAL A 7 7.88 7.97 -7.08
N TYR A 8 7.16 8.76 -7.88
CA TYR A 8 6.62 10.05 -7.47
C TYR A 8 5.10 10.03 -7.40
N VAL A 9 4.54 10.78 -6.45
CA VAL A 9 3.13 11.12 -6.34
C VAL A 9 2.91 12.60 -6.64
N ARG A 10 1.70 12.95 -7.10
CA ARG A 10 1.22 14.33 -7.19
C ARG A 10 -0.11 14.41 -6.47
N ILE A 11 -0.24 15.37 -5.57
CA ILE A 11 -1.47 15.65 -4.84
C ILE A 11 -2.10 16.88 -5.47
N ASP A 12 -3.35 16.79 -5.92
CA ASP A 12 -4.10 17.93 -6.48
C ASP A 12 -3.33 18.72 -7.56
N ARG A 13 -2.72 17.99 -8.51
CA ARG A 13 -1.94 18.55 -9.64
C ARG A 13 -0.73 19.41 -9.24
N THR A 14 -0.25 19.31 -8.01
CA THR A 14 0.96 20.01 -7.53
C THR A 14 2.27 19.37 -8.04
N ARG A 15 3.40 19.97 -7.66
CA ARG A 15 4.75 19.46 -7.97
C ARG A 15 4.93 18.04 -7.41
N LYS A 16 5.73 17.24 -8.12
CA LYS A 16 6.05 15.86 -7.73
C LYS A 16 6.68 15.81 -6.33
N LEU A 17 6.32 14.76 -5.59
CA LEU A 17 6.91 14.35 -4.31
C LEU A 17 7.25 12.85 -4.38
N PRO A 18 8.33 12.37 -3.76
CA PRO A 18 8.54 10.94 -3.59
C PRO A 18 7.31 10.30 -2.91
N VAL A 19 6.90 9.10 -3.33
CA VAL A 19 5.69 8.47 -2.76
C VAL A 19 5.84 8.16 -1.27
N THR A 20 7.07 7.96 -0.79
CA THR A 20 7.40 7.71 0.61
C THR A 20 7.02 8.88 1.52
N VAL A 21 7.08 10.12 1.03
CA VAL A 21 6.60 11.31 1.77
C VAL A 21 5.10 11.16 2.10
N LEU A 22 4.31 10.65 1.16
CA LEU A 22 2.89 10.40 1.41
C LEU A 22 2.69 9.27 2.42
N LEU A 23 3.48 8.19 2.35
CA LEU A 23 3.40 7.08 3.30
C LEU A 23 3.75 7.55 4.72
N ARG A 24 4.78 8.37 4.89
CA ARG A 24 5.12 8.99 6.18
C ARG A 24 3.98 9.85 6.71
N ALA A 25 3.39 10.70 5.87
CA ALA A 25 2.26 11.55 6.27
C ALA A 25 1.02 10.73 6.67
N LEU A 26 0.82 9.53 6.12
CA LEU A 26 -0.25 8.61 6.54
C LEU A 26 0.01 7.98 7.91
N GLY A 27 1.26 7.97 8.39
CA GLY A 27 1.65 7.50 9.72
C GLY A 27 2.74 6.42 9.75
N PHE A 28 3.38 6.13 8.61
CA PHE A 28 4.53 5.22 8.52
C PHE A 28 5.83 6.03 8.54
N GLY A 29 6.18 6.55 9.71
CA GLY A 29 7.18 7.60 9.86
C GLY A 29 8.60 7.20 9.50
N SER A 30 8.94 5.90 9.58
CA SER A 30 10.29 5.38 9.36
C SER A 30 10.44 4.55 8.09
N ASP A 31 11.66 4.51 7.55
CA ASP A 31 12.03 3.73 6.37
C ASP A 31 11.81 2.24 6.60
N GLN A 32 12.06 1.78 7.83
CA GLN A 32 11.86 0.39 8.22
C GLN A 32 10.38 0.01 8.14
N GLU A 33 9.47 0.82 8.71
CA GLU A 33 8.02 0.56 8.64
C GLU A 33 7.54 0.52 7.19
N ILE A 34 8.01 1.45 6.35
CA ILE A 34 7.65 1.49 4.93
C ILE A 34 8.17 0.25 4.19
N THR A 35 9.38 -0.20 4.50
CA THR A 35 10.00 -1.38 3.88
C THR A 35 9.31 -2.66 4.33
N GLU A 36 8.93 -2.78 5.59
CA GLU A 36 8.14 -3.91 6.10
C GLU A 36 6.75 -3.96 5.47
N LEU A 37 6.14 -2.80 5.21
CA LEU A 37 4.83 -2.64 4.59
C LEU A 37 4.83 -3.08 3.12
N LEU A 38 5.74 -2.53 2.31
CA LEU A 38 5.73 -2.71 0.85
C LEU A 38 6.63 -3.85 0.37
N GLY A 39 7.55 -4.31 1.21
CA GLY A 39 8.64 -5.20 0.83
C GLY A 39 9.81 -4.43 0.20
N ASP A 40 11.01 -4.98 0.38
CA ASP A 40 12.23 -4.38 -0.13
C ASP A 40 12.33 -4.53 -1.65
N ASN A 41 12.51 -3.40 -2.34
CA ASN A 41 12.72 -3.39 -3.77
C ASN A 41 13.47 -2.11 -4.20
N GLU A 42 14.25 -2.22 -5.27
CA GLU A 42 15.04 -1.14 -5.85
C GLU A 42 14.27 0.18 -6.07
N TYR A 43 13.02 0.13 -6.55
CA TYR A 43 12.20 1.34 -6.72
C TYR A 43 11.94 2.03 -5.38
N LEU A 44 11.67 1.25 -4.33
CA LEU A 44 11.46 1.76 -2.98
C LEU A 44 12.75 2.34 -2.40
N SER A 45 13.87 1.61 -2.50
CA SER A 45 15.18 2.08 -2.01
C SER A 45 15.58 3.40 -2.68
N ASN A 46 15.49 3.48 -4.01
CA ASN A 46 15.77 4.70 -4.77
C ASN A 46 14.83 5.85 -4.40
N THR A 47 13.59 5.53 -4.03
CA THR A 47 12.62 6.55 -3.61
C THR A 47 12.88 7.06 -2.20
N LEU A 48 13.23 6.19 -1.26
CA LEU A 48 13.63 6.56 0.10
C LEU A 48 14.89 7.43 0.08
N GLU A 49 15.87 7.12 -0.77
CA GLU A 49 17.07 7.96 -0.97
C GLU A 49 16.75 9.36 -1.51
N LYS A 50 15.63 9.53 -2.22
CA LYS A 50 15.15 10.83 -2.71
C LYS A 50 14.21 11.55 -1.75
N ASP A 51 13.77 10.87 -0.71
CA ASP A 51 12.94 11.44 0.33
C ASP A 51 13.80 12.27 1.28
N ASN A 52 13.56 13.57 1.34
CA ASN A 52 14.26 14.46 2.26
C ASN A 52 13.60 14.49 3.66
N THR A 53 12.52 13.74 3.86
CA THR A 53 11.78 13.67 5.11
C THR A 53 12.13 12.37 5.85
N ASP A 54 12.30 12.48 7.17
CA ASP A 54 12.69 11.38 8.07
C ASP A 54 11.66 11.11 9.17
N SER A 55 10.52 11.83 9.13
CA SER A 55 9.45 11.71 10.12
C SER A 55 8.09 12.04 9.52
N THR A 56 7.03 11.57 10.19
CA THR A 56 5.64 11.89 9.87
C THR A 56 5.38 13.40 9.86
N GLU A 57 5.92 14.11 10.85
CA GLU A 57 5.73 15.57 11.00
C GLU A 57 6.37 16.33 9.83
N LYS A 58 7.62 16.03 9.46
CA LYS A 58 8.29 16.69 8.33
C LYS A 58 7.57 16.39 7.01
N ALA A 59 7.09 15.17 6.83
CA ALA A 59 6.31 14.78 5.66
C ALA A 59 4.98 15.55 5.55
N LEU A 60 4.27 15.73 6.67
CA LEU A 60 3.06 16.56 6.73
C LEU A 60 3.35 18.01 6.32
N LEU A 61 4.42 18.60 6.86
CA LEU A 61 4.82 19.97 6.54
C LEU A 61 5.21 20.12 5.06
N GLU A 62 6.02 19.22 4.51
CA GLU A 62 6.41 19.22 3.09
C GLU A 62 5.18 19.15 2.17
N ILE A 63 4.21 18.27 2.47
CA ILE A 63 2.96 18.19 1.68
C ILE A 63 2.16 19.50 1.79
N TYR A 64 2.07 20.09 2.98
CA TYR A 64 1.34 21.35 3.19
C TYR A 64 1.95 22.50 2.38
N GLU A 65 3.27 22.67 2.43
CA GLU A 65 3.97 23.74 1.69
C GLU A 65 3.74 23.63 0.18
N ARG A 66 3.63 22.41 -0.36
CA ARG A 66 3.33 22.21 -1.79
C ARG A 66 1.88 22.52 -2.14
N LEU A 67 0.95 22.22 -1.24
CA LEU A 67 -0.47 22.47 -1.44
C LEU A 67 -0.86 23.94 -1.23
N ARG A 68 -0.19 24.63 -0.31
CA ARG A 68 -0.46 26.02 0.09
C ARG A 68 0.84 26.81 0.20
N PRO A 69 1.47 27.19 -0.93
CA PRO A 69 2.70 27.95 -0.91
C PRO A 69 2.47 29.33 -0.29
N GLY A 70 3.26 29.69 0.72
CA GLY A 70 3.23 31.00 1.37
C GLY A 70 2.41 31.07 2.66
N GLU A 71 1.67 30.02 3.03
CA GLU A 71 1.09 29.91 4.38
C GLU A 71 2.09 29.21 5.32
N PRO A 72 2.31 29.71 6.55
CA PRO A 72 3.21 29.06 7.50
C PRO A 72 2.68 27.67 7.86
N PRO A 73 3.46 26.59 7.63
CA PRO A 73 2.99 25.23 7.86
C PRO A 73 3.03 24.90 9.36
N THR A 74 1.96 24.30 9.86
CA THR A 74 1.95 23.64 11.18
C THR A 74 1.48 22.20 11.00
N VAL A 75 1.94 21.30 11.88
CA VAL A 75 1.58 19.86 11.80
C VAL A 75 0.06 19.67 11.85
N GLU A 76 -0.61 20.41 12.74
CA GLU A 76 -2.06 20.34 12.91
C GLU A 76 -2.83 20.80 11.65
N ASN A 77 -2.41 21.93 11.06
CA ASN A 77 -3.02 22.44 9.82
C ASN A 77 -2.76 21.49 8.65
N ALA A 78 -1.56 20.91 8.59
CA ALA A 78 -1.19 19.93 7.57
C ALA A 78 -2.01 18.66 7.65
N LYS A 79 -2.15 18.10 8.85
CA LYS A 79 -3.00 16.93 9.11
C LYS A 79 -4.45 17.22 8.76
N SER A 80 -4.99 18.33 9.26
CA SER A 80 -6.37 18.76 8.98
C SER A 80 -6.65 18.98 7.48
N LEU A 81 -5.68 19.53 6.75
CA LEU A 81 -5.80 19.71 5.30
C LEU A 81 -5.89 18.37 4.57
N LEU A 82 -5.11 17.37 4.95
CA LEU A 82 -5.16 16.05 4.34
C LEU A 82 -6.44 15.28 4.72
N VAL A 83 -6.85 15.33 6.00
CA VAL A 83 -8.14 14.76 6.45
C VAL A 83 -9.29 15.33 5.64
N SER A 84 -9.39 16.67 5.56
CA SER A 84 -10.49 17.31 4.84
C SER A 84 -10.47 17.05 3.33
N ARG A 85 -9.31 16.80 2.72
CA ARG A 85 -9.21 16.53 1.28
C ARG A 85 -9.53 15.09 0.90
N PHE A 86 -9.13 14.11 1.71
CA PHE A 86 -9.19 12.70 1.34
C PHE A 86 -10.14 11.86 2.19
N PHE A 87 -10.41 12.27 3.42
CA PHE A 87 -11.12 11.46 4.42
C PHE A 87 -12.44 12.09 4.88
N ASP A 88 -12.76 13.31 4.47
CA ASP A 88 -14.08 13.93 4.69
C ASP A 88 -15.09 13.42 3.63
N PRO A 89 -16.14 12.65 4.03
CA PRO A 89 -17.13 12.13 3.09
C PRO A 89 -17.92 13.20 2.34
N LYS A 90 -17.95 14.44 2.84
CA LYS A 90 -18.60 15.57 2.15
C LYS A 90 -17.76 16.15 1.03
N ARG A 91 -16.44 15.95 1.06
CA ARG A 91 -15.48 16.53 0.12
C ARG A 91 -14.88 15.51 -0.84
N TYR A 92 -14.80 14.25 -0.42
CA TYR A 92 -14.27 13.16 -1.21
C TYR A 92 -15.28 12.01 -1.28
N ASP A 93 -15.93 11.86 -2.44
CA ASP A 93 -16.84 10.75 -2.70
C ASP A 93 -16.51 10.09 -4.04
N LEU A 94 -16.30 8.78 -3.98
CA LEU A 94 -16.06 7.93 -5.15
C LEU A 94 -17.36 7.43 -5.78
N ALA A 95 -18.51 7.64 -5.13
CA ALA A 95 -19.78 7.00 -5.39
C ALA A 95 -19.70 5.46 -5.37
N ASN A 96 -20.86 4.80 -5.41
CA ASN A 96 -20.94 3.34 -5.38
C ASN A 96 -20.15 2.68 -6.53
N VAL A 97 -20.20 3.27 -7.73
CA VAL A 97 -19.49 2.74 -8.91
C VAL A 97 -17.97 2.90 -8.78
N GLY A 98 -17.49 4.01 -8.21
CA GLY A 98 -16.06 4.20 -7.99
C GLY A 98 -15.51 3.26 -6.94
N ARG A 99 -16.23 3.07 -5.82
CA ARG A 99 -15.89 2.06 -4.80
C ARG A 99 -15.85 0.67 -5.39
N TYR A 100 -16.88 0.26 -6.13
CA TYR A 100 -16.92 -1.03 -6.83
C TYR A 100 -15.69 -1.24 -7.73
N LYS A 101 -15.31 -0.23 -8.52
CA LYS A 101 -14.16 -0.32 -9.44
C LYS A 101 -12.84 -0.46 -8.69
N ILE A 102 -12.62 0.32 -7.63
CA ILE A 102 -11.40 0.27 -6.82
C ILE A 102 -11.30 -1.07 -6.10
N ASN A 103 -12.37 -1.49 -5.42
CA ASN A 103 -12.40 -2.75 -4.68
C ASN A 103 -12.16 -3.94 -5.62
N LYS A 104 -12.81 -3.95 -6.79
CA LYS A 104 -12.56 -4.98 -7.81
C LYS A 104 -11.12 -4.98 -8.33
N LYS A 105 -10.52 -3.81 -8.54
CA LYS A 105 -9.14 -3.69 -9.08
C LYS A 105 -8.08 -4.08 -8.05
N LEU A 106 -8.30 -3.74 -6.78
CA LEU A 106 -7.36 -3.99 -5.70
C LEU A 106 -7.59 -5.33 -4.99
N HIS A 107 -8.69 -6.04 -5.28
CA HIS A 107 -8.95 -7.36 -4.72
C HIS A 107 -7.81 -8.34 -4.99
N ILE A 108 -7.35 -9.04 -3.96
CA ILE A 108 -6.16 -9.90 -4.01
C ILE A 108 -6.30 -11.01 -5.07
N LYS A 109 -7.49 -11.62 -5.17
CA LYS A 109 -7.83 -12.66 -6.18
C LYS A 109 -7.39 -12.26 -7.59
N ASN A 110 -7.73 -11.04 -8.02
CA ASN A 110 -7.48 -10.59 -9.39
C ASN A 110 -6.00 -10.31 -9.62
N ARG A 111 -5.25 -9.99 -8.57
CA ARG A 111 -3.81 -9.68 -8.63
C ARG A 111 -2.95 -10.94 -8.57
N LEU A 112 -3.44 -12.00 -7.92
CA LEU A 112 -2.77 -13.29 -7.82
C LEU A 112 -3.00 -14.22 -9.02
N PHE A 113 -3.93 -13.89 -9.90
CA PHE A 113 -4.20 -14.70 -11.09
C PHE A 113 -2.96 -14.83 -11.98
N ASN A 114 -2.64 -16.08 -12.34
CA ASN A 114 -1.44 -16.48 -13.09
C ASN A 114 -0.10 -16.10 -12.44
N GLN A 115 -0.08 -15.85 -11.13
CA GLN A 115 1.16 -15.58 -10.39
C GLN A 115 1.71 -16.85 -9.76
N ARG A 116 3.04 -16.94 -9.62
CA ARG A 116 3.74 -18.03 -8.92
C ARG A 116 3.96 -17.63 -7.47
N LEU A 117 3.44 -18.42 -6.53
CA LEU A 117 3.58 -18.16 -5.10
C LEU A 117 5.04 -18.26 -4.65
N ALA A 118 5.46 -17.35 -3.77
CA ALA A 118 6.75 -17.36 -3.08
C ALA A 118 6.62 -17.69 -1.58
N GLU A 119 5.42 -18.06 -1.14
CA GLU A 119 5.17 -18.60 0.19
C GLU A 119 4.11 -19.71 0.12
N THR A 120 4.12 -20.61 1.11
CA THR A 120 3.08 -21.64 1.23
C THR A 120 1.86 -21.03 1.91
N LEU A 121 0.70 -21.11 1.26
CA LEU A 121 -0.57 -20.67 1.82
C LEU A 121 -1.15 -21.80 2.67
N VAL A 122 -1.34 -21.50 3.96
CA VAL A 122 -1.86 -22.42 4.97
C VAL A 122 -3.12 -21.82 5.56
N ASP A 123 -4.13 -22.65 5.83
CA ASP A 123 -5.29 -22.25 6.62
C ASP A 123 -4.86 -22.01 8.08
N PRO A 124 -4.98 -20.79 8.64
CA PRO A 124 -4.58 -20.51 10.01
C PRO A 124 -5.36 -21.30 11.06
N GLU A 125 -6.59 -21.74 10.76
CA GLU A 125 -7.45 -22.44 11.71
C GLU A 125 -7.14 -23.94 11.76
N THR A 126 -6.94 -24.57 10.60
CA THR A 126 -6.78 -26.02 10.49
C THR A 126 -5.33 -26.46 10.30
N GLY A 127 -4.44 -25.56 9.86
CA GLY A 127 -3.07 -25.88 9.48
C GLY A 127 -2.94 -26.60 8.14
N GLU A 128 -4.03 -26.73 7.37
CA GLU A 128 -4.02 -27.39 6.06
C GLU A 128 -3.28 -26.54 5.02
N ILE A 129 -2.42 -27.19 4.21
CA ILE A 129 -1.73 -26.55 3.09
C ILE A 129 -2.71 -26.39 1.92
N LEU A 130 -3.10 -25.15 1.65
CA LEU A 130 -4.04 -24.82 0.59
C LEU A 130 -3.35 -24.67 -0.78
N ALA A 131 -2.13 -24.13 -0.77
CA ALA A 131 -1.26 -24.03 -1.94
C ALA A 131 0.20 -23.99 -1.50
N ALA A 132 1.04 -24.85 -2.09
CA ALA A 132 2.48 -24.87 -1.80
C ALA A 132 3.21 -23.71 -2.47
N GLU A 133 4.35 -23.32 -1.91
CA GLU A 133 5.29 -22.42 -2.56
C GLU A 133 5.63 -22.92 -3.99
N GLY A 134 5.76 -21.99 -4.93
CA GLY A 134 6.03 -22.29 -6.34
C GLY A 134 4.80 -22.69 -7.15
N THR A 135 3.64 -22.87 -6.52
CA THR A 135 2.37 -23.15 -7.23
C THR A 135 1.97 -21.93 -8.06
N ILE A 136 1.58 -22.17 -9.31
CA ILE A 136 0.98 -21.16 -10.18
C ILE A 136 -0.52 -21.10 -9.91
N LEU A 137 -1.02 -19.91 -9.59
CA LEU A 137 -2.41 -19.67 -9.24
C LEU A 137 -3.29 -19.51 -10.50
N ASP A 138 -3.71 -20.65 -11.04
CA ASP A 138 -4.71 -20.70 -12.11
C ASP A 138 -6.14 -20.45 -11.57
N ARG A 139 -7.12 -20.39 -12.47
CA ARG A 139 -8.52 -20.13 -12.07
C ARG A 139 -9.06 -21.18 -11.10
N ARG A 140 -8.73 -22.46 -11.31
CA ARG A 140 -9.24 -23.56 -10.48
C ARG A 140 -8.68 -23.50 -9.05
N THR A 141 -7.38 -23.28 -8.94
CA THR A 141 -6.68 -23.17 -7.66
C THR A 141 -7.15 -21.93 -6.92
N LEU A 142 -7.29 -20.81 -7.61
CA LEU A 142 -7.82 -19.57 -7.02
C LEU A 142 -9.24 -19.71 -6.51
N ASP A 143 -10.15 -20.29 -7.29
CA ASP A 143 -11.53 -20.48 -6.84
C ASP A 143 -11.61 -21.44 -5.63
N ARG A 144 -10.68 -22.40 -5.52
CA ARG A 144 -10.55 -23.27 -4.34
C ARG A 144 -10.07 -22.52 -3.09
N ILE A 145 -9.06 -21.67 -3.21
CA ILE A 145 -8.47 -20.96 -2.06
C ILE A 145 -9.19 -19.64 -1.73
N LEU A 146 -10.04 -19.13 -2.62
CA LEU A 146 -10.73 -17.85 -2.46
C LEU A 146 -11.48 -17.70 -1.14
N PRO A 147 -12.26 -18.71 -0.66
CA PRO A 147 -12.97 -18.58 0.61
C PRO A 147 -12.04 -18.36 1.81
N TYR A 148 -10.79 -18.83 1.71
CA TYR A 148 -9.78 -18.68 2.76
C TYR A 148 -9.00 -17.36 2.62
N LEU A 149 -8.73 -16.95 1.37
CA LEU A 149 -8.21 -15.61 1.06
C LEU A 149 -9.19 -14.52 1.54
N GLU A 150 -10.49 -14.77 1.47
CA GLU A 150 -11.48 -13.78 1.90
C GLU A 150 -11.64 -13.68 3.42
N LYS A 151 -11.20 -14.69 4.16
CA LYS A 151 -11.32 -14.75 5.62
C LYS A 151 -10.07 -14.29 6.35
N ASN A 152 -8.99 -15.07 6.23
CA ASN A 152 -7.90 -15.02 7.22
C ASN A 152 -6.50 -15.05 6.60
N ILE A 153 -6.36 -15.34 5.30
CA ILE A 153 -5.02 -15.53 4.70
C ILE A 153 -4.39 -14.22 4.26
N GLY A 154 -3.15 -14.01 4.69
CA GLY A 154 -2.32 -12.87 4.30
C GLY A 154 -2.71 -11.57 4.99
N PHE A 155 -3.61 -11.61 5.97
CA PHE A 155 -4.01 -10.44 6.75
C PHE A 155 -2.89 -10.02 7.71
N LYS A 156 -2.61 -8.73 7.75
CA LYS A 156 -1.66 -8.08 8.65
C LYS A 156 -2.27 -6.79 9.16
N THR A 157 -2.07 -6.51 10.44
CA THR A 157 -2.48 -5.25 11.05
C THR A 157 -1.30 -4.29 11.04
N ALA A 158 -1.45 -3.16 10.35
CA ALA A 158 -0.52 -2.06 10.35
C ALA A 158 -1.00 -0.98 11.33
N LYS A 159 -0.08 -0.39 12.09
CA LYS A 159 -0.39 0.60 13.14
C LYS A 159 0.25 1.95 12.81
N PRO A 160 -0.36 2.76 11.94
CA PRO A 160 0.15 4.09 11.65
C PRO A 160 0.17 4.96 12.92
N MET A 161 1.22 5.76 13.08
CA MET A 161 1.40 6.64 14.23
C MET A 161 1.69 8.09 13.81
N GLY A 162 1.04 9.03 14.51
CA GLY A 162 1.26 10.47 14.33
C GLY A 162 0.82 11.06 12.98
N GLY A 163 0.27 10.24 12.09
CA GLY A 163 -0.14 10.64 10.74
C GLY A 163 -1.60 11.04 10.64
N VAL A 164 -2.07 11.07 9.38
CA VAL A 164 -3.47 11.35 9.02
C VAL A 164 -4.38 10.17 9.35
N VAL A 165 -3.90 8.94 9.20
CA VAL A 165 -4.69 7.75 9.51
C VAL A 165 -4.56 7.45 11.00
N GLU A 166 -5.70 7.25 11.65
CA GLU A 166 -5.79 6.92 13.07
C GLU A 166 -6.34 5.51 13.24
N GLY A 167 -5.77 4.77 14.19
CA GLY A 167 -6.17 3.39 14.49
C GLY A 167 -5.47 2.33 13.64
N ASP A 168 -5.82 1.08 13.94
CA ASP A 168 -5.26 -0.09 13.28
C ASP A 168 -5.83 -0.22 11.85
N VAL A 169 -4.96 -0.46 10.87
CA VAL A 169 -5.32 -0.66 9.47
C VAL A 169 -5.09 -2.12 9.10
N GLU A 170 -6.13 -2.78 8.63
CA GLU A 170 -6.00 -4.13 8.09
C GLU A 170 -5.51 -4.10 6.64
N LEU A 171 -4.49 -4.88 6.37
CA LEU A 171 -3.89 -5.05 5.05
C LEU A 171 -3.86 -6.52 4.71
N GLN A 172 -4.00 -6.82 3.43
CA GLN A 172 -3.79 -8.18 2.94
C GLN A 172 -2.58 -8.20 2.03
N SER A 173 -1.59 -9.03 2.32
CA SER A 173 -0.36 -9.15 1.53
C SER A 173 0.00 -10.62 1.33
N ILE A 174 0.30 -10.99 0.09
CA ILE A 174 0.79 -12.32 -0.29
C ILE A 174 2.05 -12.19 -1.13
N LYS A 175 3.05 -13.03 -0.85
CA LYS A 175 4.34 -13.06 -1.54
C LYS A 175 4.27 -13.89 -2.82
N ILE A 176 4.75 -13.32 -3.91
CA ILE A 176 4.90 -13.99 -5.20
C ILE A 176 6.31 -13.81 -5.74
N TYR A 177 6.69 -14.69 -6.66
CA TYR A 177 7.84 -14.45 -7.52
C TYR A 177 7.48 -13.42 -8.60
N ALA A 178 8.33 -12.41 -8.78
CA ALA A 178 8.11 -11.35 -9.75
C ALA A 178 8.08 -11.90 -11.19
N PRO A 179 7.04 -11.62 -11.99
CA PRO A 179 6.86 -12.24 -13.32
C PRO A 179 7.95 -11.95 -14.36
N GLU A 180 8.60 -10.79 -14.24
CA GLU A 180 9.53 -10.25 -15.24
C GLU A 180 11.00 -10.39 -14.83
N SER A 181 11.27 -11.02 -13.68
CA SER A 181 12.64 -11.20 -13.17
C SER A 181 13.22 -12.53 -13.66
N GLU A 182 14.40 -12.50 -14.28
CA GLU A 182 15.17 -13.73 -14.59
C GLU A 182 15.61 -14.49 -13.32
N GLY A 183 15.46 -13.88 -12.14
CA GLY A 183 15.72 -14.49 -10.82
C GLY A 183 14.47 -14.66 -9.97
N GLU A 184 14.61 -15.41 -8.87
CA GLU A 184 13.58 -15.67 -7.85
C GLU A 184 13.34 -14.45 -6.93
N ARG A 185 13.16 -13.26 -7.52
CA ARG A 185 12.86 -12.04 -6.77
C ARG A 185 11.46 -12.14 -6.18
N VAL A 186 11.36 -12.03 -4.86
CA VAL A 186 10.09 -12.06 -4.13
C VAL A 186 9.53 -10.65 -4.01
N ILE A 187 8.24 -10.48 -4.31
CA ILE A 187 7.50 -9.22 -4.16
C ILE A 187 6.20 -9.44 -3.39
N ASN A 188 5.76 -8.40 -2.70
CA ASN A 188 4.49 -8.39 -1.98
C ASN A 188 3.36 -7.92 -2.91
N VAL A 189 2.33 -8.75 -3.07
CA VAL A 189 1.06 -8.34 -3.68
C VAL A 189 0.13 -7.91 -2.56
N ILE A 190 -0.17 -6.62 -2.53
CA ILE A 190 -1.06 -6.04 -1.52
C ILE A 190 -2.48 -5.89 -2.09
N GLY A 191 -3.45 -6.40 -1.36
CA GLY A 191 -4.88 -6.28 -1.60
C GLY A 191 -5.57 -5.32 -0.65
N ASN A 192 -6.84 -5.05 -0.90
CA ASN A 192 -7.66 -4.14 -0.09
C ASN A 192 -8.34 -4.82 1.12
N ALA A 193 -7.86 -5.97 1.58
CA ALA A 193 -8.37 -6.68 2.77
C ALA A 193 -9.91 -6.86 2.79
N ASN A 194 -10.50 -7.13 1.62
CA ASN A 194 -11.96 -7.32 1.43
C ASN A 194 -12.83 -6.15 1.90
N ILE A 195 -12.28 -4.94 1.89
CA ILE A 195 -13.08 -3.72 2.03
C ILE A 195 -14.13 -3.71 0.91
N THR A 196 -15.40 -3.59 1.32
CA THR A 196 -16.58 -3.58 0.43
C THR A 196 -17.08 -2.19 0.11
#